data_AF-A0A370HKM4-F1
#
_entry.id   AF-A0A370HKM4-F1
#
_cell.length_a   1.000
_cell.length_b   1.000
_cell.length_c   1.000
_cell.angle_alpha   90.00
_cell.angle_beta   90.00
_cell.angle_gamma   90.00
#
_symmetry.space_group_name_H-M   'P 1'
#
loop_
_entity.id
_entity.type
_entity.pdbx_description
1 polymer ?
#
loop_
_entity_poly.entity_id
_entity_poly.type
_entity_poly.pdbx_seq_one_letter_code
_entity_poly.pdbx_strand_id
1 'polypeptide(L)'
;MRALCTGLDLKGTLLLASEGINGTVAGRAEAIDALVAELRQGVLFQGRLDNLELKFSTAAEMPFRRMKVRLKKEIVTLGSPEADPVARVGTYVSARDWNRLLEDSDIVLIDTRNDFEVAMGTFEGAVDPRIKSFSEFRDFVAKDLDPAKHRKVAMFCTGGIRCEKASAYMLAKGFEEVYHLKGGILQYLEDVPEAESRWQGGCFVFDERIALGHGLLELPAAARQMEDDASHE
;
A
#
# COMPACT_ATOMS: atom_id res chain seq x y z
N MET A 1 6.45 -0.98 22.60
CA MET A 1 6.80 -0.90 21.17
C MET A 1 8.14 -0.22 20.90
N ARG A 2 8.30 1.10 21.07
CA ARG A 2 9.58 1.78 20.74
C ARG A 2 10.81 1.16 21.42
N ALA A 3 10.71 0.87 22.72
CA ALA A 3 11.78 0.23 23.48
C ALA A 3 12.15 -1.15 22.93
N LEU A 4 11.15 -1.99 22.60
CA LEU A 4 11.34 -3.29 21.96
C LEU A 4 12.11 -3.16 20.64
N CYS A 5 11.60 -2.35 19.70
CA CYS A 5 12.22 -2.19 18.38
C CYS A 5 13.67 -1.67 18.49
N THR A 6 13.92 -0.73 19.41
CA THR A 6 15.27 -0.18 19.62
C THR A 6 16.20 -1.22 20.25
N GLY A 7 15.71 -2.03 21.20
CA GLY A 7 16.48 -3.12 21.79
C GLY A 7 16.81 -4.25 20.81
N LEU A 8 16.02 -4.39 19.75
CA LEU A 8 16.25 -5.33 18.64
C LEU A 8 17.07 -4.70 17.49
N ASP A 9 17.54 -3.45 17.63
CA ASP A 9 18.25 -2.69 16.59
C ASP A 9 17.46 -2.56 15.27
N LEU A 10 16.12 -2.56 15.36
CA LEU A 10 15.25 -2.32 14.21
C LEU A 10 15.22 -0.83 13.85
N LYS A 11 15.17 -0.53 12.55
CA LYS A 11 14.96 0.83 12.03
C LYS A 11 13.74 0.84 11.12
N GLY A 12 13.14 2.02 10.94
CA GLY A 12 11.92 2.18 10.15
C GLY A 12 10.86 2.98 10.87
N THR A 13 9.62 2.84 10.43
CA THR A 13 8.48 3.59 10.98
C THR A 13 7.31 2.66 11.25
N LEU A 14 6.81 2.68 12.48
CA LEU A 14 5.52 2.10 12.86
C LEU A 14 4.54 3.22 13.24
N LEU A 15 3.36 3.18 12.66
CA LEU A 15 2.22 4.03 12.96
C LEU A 15 1.22 3.22 13.78
N LEU A 16 0.76 3.81 14.88
CA LEU A 16 -0.24 3.22 15.76
C LEU A 16 -1.43 4.17 15.83
N ALA A 17 -2.63 3.66 15.63
CA ALA A 17 -3.88 4.34 15.87
C ALA A 17 -4.86 3.39 16.56
N SER A 18 -6.03 3.87 16.97
CA SER A 18 -7.08 3.00 17.53
C SER A 18 -7.54 1.93 16.56
N GLU A 19 -7.45 2.21 15.25
CA GLU A 19 -7.80 1.29 14.16
C GLU A 19 -6.72 0.24 13.85
N GLY A 20 -5.53 0.30 14.48
CA GLY A 20 -4.52 -0.74 14.35
C GLY A 20 -3.08 -0.23 14.19
N ILE A 21 -2.29 -0.97 13.41
CA ILE A 21 -0.87 -0.73 13.16
C ILE A 21 -0.58 -0.77 11.66
N ASN A 22 0.30 0.13 11.20
CA ASN A 22 0.86 0.12 9.85
C ASN A 22 2.32 0.51 9.92
N GLY A 23 3.17 -0.03 9.05
CA GLY A 23 4.53 0.45 8.93
C GLY A 23 5.46 -0.49 8.22
N THR A 24 6.69 -0.02 8.09
CA THR A 24 7.79 -0.76 7.48
C THR A 24 8.99 -0.64 8.39
N VAL A 25 9.60 -1.76 8.69
CA VAL A 25 10.80 -1.86 9.52
C VAL A 25 11.81 -2.79 8.84
N ALA A 26 13.09 -2.55 9.09
CA ALA A 26 14.18 -3.36 8.62
C ALA A 26 15.15 -3.68 9.77
N GLY A 27 15.79 -4.83 9.66
CA GLY A 27 16.70 -5.39 10.63
C GLY A 27 17.14 -6.78 10.21
N ARG A 28 17.96 -7.43 11.04
CA ARG A 28 18.33 -8.83 10.83
C ARG A 28 17.11 -9.74 10.98
N ALA A 29 17.16 -10.92 10.35
CA ALA A 29 16.05 -11.87 10.35
C ALA A 29 15.57 -12.19 11.77
N GLU A 30 16.49 -12.42 12.72
CA GLU A 30 16.13 -12.76 14.10
C GLU A 30 15.42 -11.60 14.82
N ALA A 31 15.76 -10.35 14.49
CA ALA A 31 15.13 -9.17 15.05
C ALA A 31 13.71 -8.97 14.49
N ILE A 32 13.51 -9.28 13.19
CA ILE A 32 12.21 -9.27 12.55
C ILE A 32 11.31 -10.36 13.14
N ASP A 33 11.82 -11.59 13.26
CA ASP A 33 11.09 -12.71 13.87
C ASP A 33 10.66 -12.39 15.30
N ALA A 34 11.56 -11.81 16.10
CA ALA A 34 11.25 -11.39 17.46
C ALA A 34 10.13 -10.32 17.52
N LEU A 35 10.15 -9.34 16.61
CA LEU A 35 9.08 -8.35 16.51
C LEU A 35 7.75 -9.00 16.09
N VAL A 36 7.77 -9.88 15.09
CA VAL A 36 6.57 -10.57 14.60
C VAL A 36 5.94 -11.43 15.70
N ALA A 37 6.77 -12.15 16.47
CA ALA A 37 6.31 -12.93 17.62
C ALA A 37 5.62 -12.04 18.67
N GLU A 38 6.23 -10.90 19.01
CA GLU A 38 5.63 -9.96 19.97
C GLU A 38 4.35 -9.30 19.45
N LEU A 39 4.28 -9.01 18.14
CA LEU A 39 3.08 -8.46 17.53
C LEU A 39 1.91 -9.45 17.56
N ARG A 40 2.15 -10.73 17.20
CA ARG A 40 1.10 -11.75 17.10
C ARG A 40 0.67 -12.31 18.44
N GLN A 41 1.63 -12.63 19.31
CA GLN A 41 1.41 -13.41 20.53
C GLN A 41 1.89 -12.70 21.81
N GLY A 42 2.55 -11.56 21.65
CA GLY A 42 3.14 -10.84 22.77
C GLY A 42 2.14 -10.10 23.65
N VAL A 43 2.66 -9.69 24.81
CA VAL A 43 1.87 -9.02 25.85
C VAL A 43 1.51 -7.58 25.48
N LEU A 44 2.27 -6.95 24.56
CA LEU A 44 2.04 -5.55 24.18
C LEU A 44 0.67 -5.32 23.56
N PHE A 45 0.17 -6.28 22.78
CA PHE A 45 -1.14 -6.17 22.15
C PHE A 45 -2.15 -7.21 22.62
N GLN A 46 -1.75 -8.18 23.45
CA GLN A 46 -2.65 -9.17 24.05
C GLN A 46 -3.47 -9.91 22.98
N GLY A 47 -2.84 -10.29 21.87
CA GLY A 47 -3.49 -11.00 20.77
C GLY A 47 -4.41 -10.15 19.89
N ARG A 48 -4.54 -8.84 20.11
CA ARG A 48 -5.39 -7.95 19.28
C ARG A 48 -4.90 -7.76 17.83
N LEU A 49 -3.72 -8.28 17.50
CA LEU A 49 -3.12 -8.22 16.16
C LEU A 49 -2.97 -9.64 15.59
N ASP A 50 -4.06 -10.40 15.60
CA ASP A 50 -4.13 -11.78 15.13
C ASP A 50 -4.26 -11.91 13.60
N ASN A 51 -4.65 -10.83 12.91
CA ASN A 51 -4.80 -10.79 11.45
C ASN A 51 -3.82 -9.79 10.77
N LEU A 52 -2.53 -9.89 11.09
CA LEU A 52 -1.50 -9.05 10.46
C LEU A 52 -1.15 -9.54 9.05
N GLU A 53 -1.32 -8.67 8.06
CA GLU A 53 -0.70 -8.85 6.75
C GLU A 53 0.76 -8.40 6.80
N LEU A 54 1.68 -9.38 6.83
CA LEU A 54 3.11 -9.16 6.84
C LEU A 54 3.71 -9.46 5.47
N LYS A 55 4.59 -8.58 5.00
CA LYS A 55 5.33 -8.74 3.75
C LYS A 55 6.81 -8.60 4.02
N PHE A 56 7.61 -9.42 3.35
CA PHE A 56 9.05 -9.49 3.55
C PHE A 56 9.76 -9.20 2.22
N SER A 57 10.83 -8.44 2.30
CA SER A 57 11.74 -8.19 1.18
C SER A 57 13.14 -8.01 1.74
N THR A 58 14.16 -8.27 0.93
CA THR A 58 15.54 -8.01 1.30
C THR A 58 15.95 -6.60 0.87
N ALA A 59 17.05 -6.12 1.44
CA ALA A 59 17.69 -4.88 1.06
C ALA A 59 19.20 -5.07 1.10
N ALA A 60 19.93 -4.50 0.14
CA ALA A 60 21.39 -4.59 0.12
C ALA A 60 22.03 -3.81 1.28
N GLU A 61 21.43 -2.67 1.63
CA GLU A 61 21.81 -1.82 2.74
C GLU A 61 20.62 -1.55 3.66
N MET A 62 20.89 -1.06 4.88
CA MET A 62 19.83 -0.70 5.84
C MET A 62 19.00 0.47 5.30
N PRO A 63 17.73 0.29 4.91
CA PRO A 63 16.99 1.28 4.12
C PRO A 63 16.35 2.39 4.98
N PHE A 64 16.67 2.42 6.27
CA PHE A 64 16.14 3.38 7.24
C PHE A 64 17.25 3.91 8.15
N ARG A 65 17.25 5.23 8.38
CA ARG A 65 18.25 5.88 9.24
C ARG A 65 18.02 5.66 10.74
N ARG A 66 16.77 5.54 11.18
CA ARG A 66 16.39 5.44 12.60
C ARG A 66 15.03 4.78 12.79
N MET A 67 14.75 4.29 14.00
CA MET A 67 13.44 3.82 14.41
C MET A 67 12.50 4.98 14.77
N LYS A 68 11.26 4.93 14.28
CA LYS A 68 10.16 5.84 14.63
C LYS A 68 8.94 5.02 15.00
N VAL A 69 8.34 5.31 16.15
CA VAL A 69 7.01 4.81 16.51
C VAL A 69 6.13 6.03 16.77
N ARG A 70 5.05 6.19 16.00
CA ARG A 70 4.22 7.40 16.02
C ARG A 70 2.78 7.04 16.32
N LEU A 71 2.17 7.76 17.26
CA LEU A 71 0.73 7.74 17.45
C LEU A 71 0.08 8.65 16.40
N LYS A 72 -0.99 8.16 15.79
CA LYS A 72 -1.77 8.84 14.75
C LYS A 72 -3.26 8.68 15.01
N LYS A 73 -4.05 9.54 14.37
CA LYS A 73 -5.51 9.37 14.33
C LYS A 73 -5.91 8.20 13.44
N GLU A 74 -5.18 8.04 12.34
CA GLU A 74 -5.36 6.97 11.35
C GLU A 74 -3.98 6.41 10.98
N ILE A 75 -3.88 5.10 10.76
CA ILE A 75 -2.67 4.42 10.27
C ILE A 75 -2.44 4.65 8.77
N VAL A 76 -3.48 5.08 8.05
CA VAL A 76 -3.44 5.68 6.72
C VAL A 76 -4.56 6.73 6.63
N THR A 77 -4.22 7.98 6.33
CA THR A 77 -5.16 9.10 6.48
C THR A 77 -6.00 9.28 5.23
N LEU A 78 -7.27 8.87 5.30
CA LEU A 78 -8.30 9.23 4.31
C LEU A 78 -9.17 10.39 4.82
N GLY A 79 -9.42 10.44 6.13
CA GLY A 79 -10.22 11.49 6.76
C GLY A 79 -11.73 11.33 6.58
N SER A 80 -12.21 10.12 6.25
CA SER A 80 -13.64 9.78 6.16
C SER A 80 -14.02 8.73 7.21
N PRO A 81 -14.74 9.10 8.28
CA PRO A 81 -15.22 8.14 9.28
C PRO A 81 -16.15 7.07 8.72
N GLU A 82 -16.85 7.34 7.59
CA GLU A 82 -17.71 6.36 6.94
C GLU A 82 -16.94 5.25 6.19
N ALA A 83 -15.63 5.41 6.02
CA ALA A 83 -14.76 4.47 5.33
C ALA A 83 -14.13 3.48 6.34
N ASP A 84 -14.97 2.70 7.00
CA ASP A 84 -14.54 1.69 7.98
C ASP A 84 -14.37 0.31 7.31
N PRO A 85 -13.11 -0.13 7.05
CA PRO A 85 -12.86 -1.43 6.42
C PRO A 85 -13.23 -2.63 7.30
N VAL A 86 -13.42 -2.45 8.62
CA VAL A 86 -13.91 -3.52 9.50
C VAL A 86 -15.40 -3.75 9.29
N ALA A 87 -16.15 -2.68 9.02
CA ALA A 87 -17.60 -2.76 8.80
C ALA A 87 -17.92 -3.27 7.40
N ARG A 88 -17.25 -2.73 6.37
CA ARG A 88 -17.46 -3.12 4.98
C ARG A 88 -16.25 -2.75 4.13
N VAL A 89 -15.75 -3.71 3.36
CA VAL A 89 -14.62 -3.54 2.45
C VAL A 89 -14.98 -4.11 1.07
N GLY A 90 -14.21 -3.73 0.05
CA GLY A 90 -14.34 -4.28 -1.29
C GLY A 90 -14.00 -5.77 -1.38
N THR A 91 -14.14 -6.31 -2.58
CA THR A 91 -13.80 -7.70 -2.89
C THR A 91 -12.29 -7.81 -3.13
N TYR A 92 -11.61 -8.57 -2.27
CA TYR A 92 -10.21 -8.93 -2.47
C TYR A 92 -10.04 -9.76 -3.74
N VAL A 93 -9.07 -9.39 -4.57
CA VAL A 93 -8.65 -10.17 -5.75
C VAL A 93 -7.19 -10.54 -5.59
N SER A 94 -6.89 -11.83 -5.73
CA SER A 94 -5.53 -12.34 -5.61
C SER A 94 -4.64 -11.80 -6.74
N ALA A 95 -3.33 -11.71 -6.52
CA ALA A 95 -2.38 -11.34 -7.56
C ALA A 95 -2.53 -12.21 -8.84
N ARG A 96 -2.76 -13.52 -8.66
CA ARG A 96 -2.93 -14.49 -9.75
C ARG A 96 -4.21 -14.27 -10.56
N ASP A 97 -5.27 -13.78 -9.93
CA ASP A 97 -6.56 -13.52 -10.59
C ASP A 97 -6.68 -12.07 -11.08
N TRP A 98 -5.76 -11.19 -10.68
CA TRP A 98 -5.79 -9.76 -10.99
C TRP A 98 -5.80 -9.48 -12.48
N ASN A 99 -4.89 -10.11 -13.25
CA ASN A 99 -4.83 -9.89 -14.69
C ASN A 99 -6.11 -10.30 -15.41
N ARG A 100 -6.74 -11.41 -14.98
CA ARG A 100 -8.00 -11.91 -15.52
C ARG A 100 -9.16 -10.96 -15.21
N LEU A 101 -9.20 -10.41 -13.99
CA LEU A 101 -10.17 -9.37 -13.64
C LEU A 101 -10.06 -8.21 -14.64
N LEU A 102 -8.84 -7.74 -14.91
CA LEU A 102 -8.57 -6.62 -15.81
C LEU A 102 -8.75 -6.92 -17.31
N GLU A 103 -9.21 -8.12 -17.69
CA GLU A 103 -9.67 -8.40 -19.06
C GLU A 103 -11.10 -7.88 -19.29
N ASP A 104 -11.86 -7.63 -18.22
CA ASP A 104 -13.17 -7.00 -18.30
C ASP A 104 -13.04 -5.51 -18.64
N SER A 105 -13.50 -5.14 -19.84
CA SER A 105 -13.45 -3.76 -20.35
C SER A 105 -14.35 -2.79 -19.59
N ASP A 106 -15.32 -3.28 -18.82
CA ASP A 106 -16.21 -2.44 -18.00
C ASP A 106 -15.56 -2.01 -16.68
N ILE A 107 -14.38 -2.55 -16.35
CA ILE A 107 -13.65 -2.22 -15.13
C ILE A 107 -12.87 -0.93 -15.30
N VAL A 108 -13.12 -0.02 -14.36
CA VAL A 108 -12.31 1.19 -14.19
C VAL A 108 -11.20 0.86 -13.20
N LEU A 109 -9.98 0.74 -13.72
CA LEU A 109 -8.79 0.50 -12.91
C LEU A 109 -8.26 1.83 -12.36
N ILE A 110 -8.09 1.94 -11.04
CA ILE A 110 -7.70 3.18 -10.37
C ILE A 110 -6.45 2.96 -9.51
N ASP A 111 -5.44 3.78 -9.75
CA ASP A 111 -4.27 3.85 -8.88
C ASP A 111 -4.61 4.74 -7.67
N THR A 112 -4.62 4.20 -6.46
CA THR A 112 -4.97 4.98 -5.26
C THR A 112 -3.78 5.70 -4.63
N ARG A 113 -2.64 5.72 -5.35
CA ARG A 113 -1.38 6.28 -4.87
C ARG A 113 -1.25 7.76 -5.20
N ASN A 114 -0.24 8.40 -4.59
CA ASN A 114 0.06 9.78 -4.91
C ASN A 114 0.72 9.88 -6.29
N ASP A 115 0.58 11.03 -6.93
CA ASP A 115 1.07 11.31 -8.28
C ASP A 115 2.54 10.92 -8.53
N PHE A 116 3.44 11.23 -7.59
CA PHE A 116 4.85 10.85 -7.71
C PHE A 116 5.06 9.32 -7.72
N GLU A 117 4.20 8.56 -7.05
CA GLU A 117 4.26 7.09 -7.05
C GLU A 117 3.75 6.52 -8.37
N VAL A 118 2.74 7.16 -8.98
CA VAL A 118 2.19 6.81 -10.29
C VAL A 118 3.22 7.10 -11.38
N ALA A 119 3.90 8.24 -11.31
CA ALA A 119 4.92 8.65 -12.27
C ALA A 119 6.10 7.66 -12.37
N MET A 120 6.45 6.98 -11.27
CA MET A 120 7.50 5.97 -11.31
C MET A 120 7.09 4.65 -11.95
N GLY A 121 5.79 4.34 -11.96
CA GLY A 121 5.27 3.11 -12.53
C GLY A 121 3.83 2.86 -12.09
N THR A 122 3.03 2.25 -12.94
CA THR A 122 1.61 1.94 -12.69
C THR A 122 1.16 0.74 -13.54
N PHE A 123 -0.06 0.26 -13.34
CA PHE A 123 -0.66 -0.75 -14.22
C PHE A 123 -1.10 -0.11 -15.55
N GLU A 124 -0.91 -0.84 -16.64
CA GLU A 124 -1.39 -0.42 -17.96
C GLU A 124 -2.90 -0.09 -17.94
N GLY A 125 -3.25 1.11 -18.42
CA GLY A 125 -4.64 1.55 -18.48
C GLY A 125 -5.24 2.03 -17.16
N ALA A 126 -4.44 2.09 -16.07
CA ALA A 126 -4.91 2.64 -14.80
C ALA A 126 -5.17 4.16 -14.89
N VAL A 127 -6.26 4.60 -14.27
CA VAL A 127 -6.57 6.01 -14.05
C VAL A 127 -5.67 6.55 -12.95
N ASP A 128 -4.92 7.60 -13.29
CA ASP A 128 -4.18 8.43 -12.34
C ASP A 128 -5.12 9.52 -11.76
N PRO A 129 -5.43 9.48 -10.46
CA PRO A 129 -6.27 10.49 -9.83
C PRO A 129 -5.53 11.83 -9.61
N ARG A 130 -4.20 11.88 -9.85
CA ARG A 130 -3.32 13.05 -9.71
C ARG A 130 -3.39 13.70 -8.34
N ILE A 131 -3.49 12.89 -7.29
CA ILE A 131 -3.55 13.35 -5.90
C ILE A 131 -2.15 13.54 -5.31
N LYS A 132 -1.97 14.61 -4.54
CA LYS A 132 -0.72 14.83 -3.78
C LYS A 132 -0.72 14.09 -2.45
N SER A 133 -1.91 13.77 -1.93
CA SER A 133 -2.09 13.03 -0.70
C SER A 133 -3.31 12.10 -0.76
N PHE A 134 -3.25 10.97 -0.06
CA PHE A 134 -4.37 10.01 -0.06
C PHE A 134 -5.70 10.59 0.46
N SER A 135 -5.67 11.63 1.30
CA SER A 135 -6.89 12.33 1.74
C SER A 135 -7.67 13.01 0.62
N GLU A 136 -7.00 13.38 -0.48
CA GLU A 136 -7.61 13.97 -1.69
C GLU A 136 -8.32 12.93 -2.56
N PHE A 137 -8.15 11.63 -2.30
CA PHE A 137 -8.85 10.58 -3.03
C PHE A 137 -10.38 10.76 -3.00
N ARG A 138 -10.91 11.29 -1.89
CA ARG A 138 -12.35 11.59 -1.76
C ARG A 138 -12.80 12.67 -2.75
N ASP A 139 -11.96 13.67 -2.97
CA ASP A 139 -12.27 14.76 -3.89
C ASP A 139 -12.24 14.26 -5.33
N PHE A 140 -11.29 13.38 -5.67
CA PHE A 140 -11.26 12.68 -6.95
C PHE A 140 -12.54 11.85 -7.18
N VAL A 141 -12.92 11.00 -6.22
CA VAL A 141 -14.15 10.19 -6.33
C VAL A 141 -15.38 11.07 -6.51
N ALA A 142 -15.49 12.18 -5.79
CA ALA A 142 -16.65 13.07 -5.86
C ALA A 142 -16.73 13.89 -7.16
N LYS A 143 -15.60 14.19 -7.80
CA LYS A 143 -15.53 15.03 -9.01
C LYS A 143 -15.55 14.21 -10.29
N ASP A 144 -14.83 13.09 -10.31
CA ASP A 144 -14.48 12.38 -11.53
C ASP A 144 -15.23 11.06 -11.69
N LEU A 145 -15.75 10.49 -10.59
CA LEU A 145 -16.45 9.22 -10.62
C LEU A 145 -17.96 9.38 -10.38
N ASP A 146 -18.71 8.52 -11.05
CA ASP A 146 -20.17 8.43 -10.98
C ASP A 146 -20.55 6.96 -10.77
N PRO A 147 -21.14 6.58 -9.62
CA PRO A 147 -21.52 5.20 -9.33
C PRO A 147 -22.45 4.56 -10.38
N ALA A 148 -23.26 5.36 -11.08
CA ALA A 148 -24.16 4.86 -12.11
C ALA A 148 -23.41 4.50 -13.41
N LYS A 149 -22.27 5.14 -13.68
CA LYS A 149 -21.45 4.91 -14.88
C LYS A 149 -20.29 3.95 -14.61
N HIS A 150 -19.64 4.08 -13.46
CA HIS A 150 -18.46 3.34 -13.07
C HIS A 150 -18.87 2.20 -12.11
N ARG A 151 -19.69 1.27 -12.62
CA ARG A 151 -20.30 0.22 -11.79
C ARG A 151 -19.27 -0.78 -11.23
N LYS A 152 -18.22 -1.05 -12.02
CA LYS A 152 -17.11 -1.91 -11.63
C LYS A 152 -15.82 -1.11 -11.51
N VAL A 153 -15.23 -1.12 -10.32
CA VAL A 153 -13.98 -0.41 -10.03
C VAL A 153 -12.99 -1.37 -9.44
N ALA A 154 -11.77 -1.40 -9.98
CA ALA A 154 -10.65 -2.15 -9.40
C ALA A 154 -9.58 -1.17 -8.93
N MET A 155 -9.08 -1.35 -7.70
CA MET A 155 -8.12 -0.44 -7.08
C MET A 155 -6.87 -1.15 -6.59
N PHE A 156 -5.74 -0.46 -6.66
CA PHE A 156 -4.48 -0.96 -6.13
C PHE A 156 -3.67 0.17 -5.46
N CYS A 157 -2.73 -0.24 -4.63
CA CYS A 157 -1.66 0.60 -4.10
C CYS A 157 -0.46 -0.30 -3.76
N THR A 158 0.61 0.27 -3.20
CA THR A 158 1.86 -0.44 -2.90
C THR A 158 1.64 -1.73 -2.11
N GLY A 159 0.96 -1.64 -0.97
CA GLY A 159 0.83 -2.77 -0.02
C GLY A 159 -0.61 -3.12 0.39
N GLY A 160 -1.64 -2.51 -0.21
CA GLY A 160 -3.05 -2.81 0.04
C GLY A 160 -3.77 -1.86 1.01
N ILE A 161 -3.08 -1.30 2.02
CA ILE A 161 -3.73 -0.55 3.12
C ILE A 161 -4.59 0.66 2.69
N ARG A 162 -4.20 1.37 1.61
CA ARG A 162 -5.04 2.45 1.05
C ARG A 162 -6.31 1.90 0.44
N CYS A 163 -6.24 0.76 -0.25
CA CYS A 163 -7.39 0.13 -0.88
C CYS A 163 -8.41 -0.40 0.14
N GLU A 164 -7.97 -0.78 1.35
CA GLU A 164 -8.90 -1.10 2.45
C GLU A 164 -9.86 0.08 2.71
N LYS A 165 -9.32 1.27 2.94
CA LYS A 165 -10.12 2.48 3.18
C LYS A 165 -10.82 2.99 1.93
N ALA A 166 -10.14 3.00 0.79
CA ALA A 166 -10.69 3.50 -0.47
C ALA A 166 -11.90 2.65 -0.91
N SER A 167 -11.82 1.32 -0.79
CA SER A 167 -12.93 0.44 -1.15
C SER A 167 -14.12 0.59 -0.20
N ALA A 168 -13.88 0.65 1.12
CA ALA A 168 -14.92 0.95 2.10
C ALA A 168 -15.63 2.28 1.78
N TYR A 169 -14.85 3.33 1.47
CA TYR A 169 -15.37 4.64 1.07
C TYR A 169 -16.23 4.56 -0.21
N MET A 170 -15.73 3.91 -1.26
CA MET A 170 -16.45 3.76 -2.52
C MET A 170 -17.78 3.03 -2.32
N LEU A 171 -17.79 1.94 -1.56
CA LEU A 171 -19.02 1.22 -1.22
C LEU A 171 -20.01 2.09 -0.43
N ALA A 172 -19.52 2.95 0.47
CA ALA A 172 -20.34 3.91 1.21
C ALA A 172 -20.89 5.04 0.31
N LYS A 173 -20.26 5.32 -0.84
CA LYS A 173 -20.74 6.26 -1.87
C LYS A 173 -21.65 5.61 -2.92
N GLY A 174 -21.99 4.33 -2.76
CA GLY A 174 -22.96 3.64 -3.60
C GLY A 174 -22.39 2.97 -4.83
N PHE A 175 -21.06 2.83 -4.94
CA PHE A 175 -20.46 1.97 -5.97
C PHE A 175 -20.84 0.51 -5.71
N GLU A 176 -21.19 -0.21 -6.77
CA GLU A 176 -21.79 -1.54 -6.70
C GLU A 176 -20.72 -2.64 -6.55
N GLU A 177 -19.77 -2.68 -7.48
CA GLU A 177 -18.72 -3.69 -7.54
C GLU A 177 -17.35 -3.04 -7.37
N VAL A 178 -16.80 -3.13 -6.17
CA VAL A 178 -15.49 -2.54 -5.83
C VAL A 178 -14.51 -3.65 -5.49
N TYR A 179 -13.48 -3.79 -6.29
CA TYR A 179 -12.40 -4.77 -6.16
C TYR A 179 -11.10 -4.11 -5.73
N HIS A 180 -10.24 -4.86 -5.05
CA HIS A 180 -8.90 -4.40 -4.74
C HIS A 180 -7.88 -5.52 -4.72
N LEU A 181 -6.67 -5.18 -5.18
CA LEU A 181 -5.55 -6.10 -5.26
C LEU A 181 -5.09 -6.50 -3.85
N LYS A 182 -5.35 -7.75 -3.48
CA LYS A 182 -4.92 -8.32 -2.21
C LYS A 182 -3.40 -8.34 -2.13
N GLY A 183 -2.85 -7.77 -1.06
CA GLY A 183 -1.41 -7.61 -0.91
C GLY A 183 -0.82 -6.40 -1.67
N GLY A 184 -1.57 -5.76 -2.56
CA GLY A 184 -1.08 -4.63 -3.35
C GLY A 184 -0.04 -5.01 -4.41
N ILE A 185 0.59 -3.99 -5.00
CA ILE A 185 1.58 -4.13 -6.08
C ILE A 185 2.74 -5.04 -5.66
N LEU A 186 3.20 -4.95 -4.40
CA LEU A 186 4.32 -5.78 -3.95
C LEU A 186 4.01 -7.28 -4.06
N GLN A 187 2.82 -7.72 -3.66
CA GLN A 187 2.44 -9.13 -3.81
C GLN A 187 2.31 -9.52 -5.29
N TYR A 188 1.79 -8.61 -6.12
CA TYR A 188 1.71 -8.84 -7.56
C TYR A 188 3.08 -9.04 -8.20
N LEU A 189 4.05 -8.18 -7.88
CA LEU A 189 5.42 -8.27 -8.38
C LEU A 189 6.18 -9.51 -7.87
N GLU A 190 5.75 -10.09 -6.75
CA GLU A 190 6.30 -11.33 -6.20
C GLU A 190 5.66 -12.58 -6.84
N ASP A 191 4.34 -12.58 -7.01
CA ASP A 191 3.57 -13.77 -7.39
C ASP A 191 3.39 -13.94 -8.90
N VAL A 192 3.36 -12.84 -9.66
CA VAL A 192 3.06 -12.85 -11.10
C VAL A 192 4.36 -12.84 -11.91
N PRO A 193 4.57 -13.80 -12.83
CA PRO A 193 5.73 -13.80 -13.71
C PRO A 193 5.82 -12.49 -14.52
N GLU A 194 7.03 -11.94 -14.64
CA GLU A 194 7.26 -10.69 -15.38
C GLU A 194 6.74 -10.74 -16.83
N ALA A 195 6.85 -11.89 -17.49
CA ALA A 195 6.34 -12.10 -18.85
C ALA A 195 4.81 -12.00 -18.99
N GLU A 196 4.07 -12.15 -17.88
CA GLU A 196 2.61 -12.04 -17.81
C GLU A 196 2.19 -10.73 -17.14
N SER A 197 3.14 -9.88 -16.77
CA SER A 197 2.89 -8.68 -15.99
C SER A 197 2.22 -7.59 -16.81
N ARG A 198 1.24 -6.94 -16.18
CA ARG A 198 0.60 -5.70 -16.66
C ARG A 198 1.17 -4.46 -15.97
N TRP A 199 2.15 -4.63 -15.08
CA TRP A 199 2.82 -3.55 -14.37
C TRP A 199 3.92 -2.93 -15.24
N GLN A 200 4.00 -1.59 -15.25
CA GLN A 200 5.01 -0.84 -15.99
C GLN A 200 5.80 0.06 -15.03
N GLY A 201 7.13 0.09 -15.16
CA GLY A 201 8.01 0.92 -14.34
C GLY A 201 8.32 0.35 -12.95
N GLY A 202 8.70 1.22 -12.01
CA GLY A 202 9.08 0.87 -10.64
C GLY A 202 7.98 1.12 -9.62
N CYS A 203 7.84 0.21 -8.65
CA CYS A 203 6.91 0.38 -7.53
C CYS A 203 7.58 1.19 -6.41
N PHE A 204 7.11 2.43 -6.18
CA PHE A 204 7.61 3.28 -5.10
C PHE A 204 7.48 2.61 -3.72
N VAL A 205 8.55 2.67 -2.93
CA VAL A 205 8.57 2.28 -1.51
C VAL A 205 9.07 3.43 -0.65
N PHE A 206 8.48 3.58 0.55
CA PHE A 206 8.74 4.69 1.47
C PHE A 206 10.02 4.48 2.30
N ASP A 207 11.12 4.12 1.64
CA ASP A 207 12.43 3.85 2.23
C ASP A 207 13.58 4.13 1.24
N GLU A 208 14.83 4.00 1.67
CA GLU A 208 16.00 4.41 0.86
C GLU A 208 16.23 3.55 -0.41
N ARG A 209 15.45 2.48 -0.62
CA ARG A 209 15.45 1.72 -1.88
C ARG A 209 14.73 2.45 -3.02
N ILE A 210 13.86 3.40 -2.70
CA ILE A 210 13.06 4.24 -3.63
C ILE A 210 12.05 3.42 -4.45
N ALA A 211 12.47 2.42 -5.21
CA ALA A 211 11.62 1.63 -6.10
C ALA A 211 12.01 0.15 -6.15
N LEU A 212 11.01 -0.72 -6.24
CA LEU A 212 11.16 -2.17 -6.44
C LEU A 212 10.56 -2.60 -7.78
N GLY A 213 11.16 -3.61 -8.40
CA GLY A 213 10.66 -4.30 -9.60
C GLY A 213 10.13 -5.71 -9.31
N HIS A 214 9.99 -6.52 -10.37
CA HIS A 214 9.62 -7.94 -10.24
C HIS A 214 10.58 -8.71 -9.33
N GLY A 215 10.03 -9.67 -8.57
CA GLY A 215 10.78 -10.39 -7.54
C GLY A 215 11.18 -9.52 -6.34
N LEU A 216 10.56 -8.35 -6.19
CA LEU A 216 10.87 -7.35 -5.15
C LEU A 216 12.34 -6.89 -5.16
N LEU A 217 12.96 -6.90 -6.33
CA LEU A 217 14.34 -6.48 -6.53
C LEU A 217 14.46 -4.95 -6.54
N GLU A 218 15.52 -4.43 -5.92
CA GLU A 218 15.86 -3.01 -5.98
C GLU A 218 16.15 -2.59 -7.43
N LEU A 219 15.51 -1.52 -7.89
CA LEU A 219 15.79 -0.96 -9.20
C LEU A 219 17.02 -0.03 -9.13
N PRO A 220 17.91 -0.04 -10.15
CA PRO A 220 19.06 0.84 -10.18
C PRO A 220 18.65 2.32 -10.07
N ALA A 221 19.53 3.11 -9.45
CA ALA A 221 19.41 4.54 -9.18
C ALA A 221 19.12 5.45 -10.39
N ALA A 222 18.98 4.94 -11.62
CA ALA A 222 18.54 5.72 -12.78
C ALA A 222 17.10 6.26 -12.63
N ALA A 223 16.31 5.74 -11.66
CA ALA A 223 15.03 6.31 -11.24
C ALA A 223 15.16 7.55 -10.32
N ARG A 224 16.38 7.98 -9.93
CA ARG A 224 16.60 9.17 -9.07
C ARG A 224 16.35 10.51 -9.75
N GLN A 225 16.19 10.55 -11.08
CA GLN A 225 16.00 11.80 -11.84
C GLN A 225 14.66 12.51 -11.57
N MET A 226 13.70 11.88 -10.87
CA MET A 226 12.44 12.53 -10.51
C MET A 226 12.47 13.31 -9.18
N GLU A 227 13.50 13.14 -8.33
CA GLU A 227 13.64 13.93 -7.09
C GLU A 227 14.23 15.33 -7.33
N ASP A 228 15.10 15.49 -8.33
CA ASP A 228 15.73 16.79 -8.62
C ASP A 228 14.74 17.80 -9.23
N ASP A 229 13.74 17.34 -9.99
CA ASP A 229 12.69 18.21 -10.55
C ASP A 229 11.59 18.57 -9.52
N ALA A 230 11.33 17.73 -8.52
CA ALA A 230 10.28 17.97 -7.51
C ALA A 230 10.76 18.81 -6.31
N SER A 231 12.06 19.14 -6.25
CA SER A 231 12.66 19.95 -5.18
C SER A 231 12.95 21.40 -5.61
N HIS A 232 12.59 21.77 -6.84
CA HIS A 232 12.78 23.11 -7.41
C HIS A 232 11.46 23.85 -7.78
N GLU A 233 10.29 23.36 -7.33
CA GLU A 233 9.02 24.10 -7.39
C GLU A 233 8.31 24.19 -6.03
#